data_AF-A0A5B1AYX5-F1
#
_entry.id   AF-A0A5B1AYX5-F1
#
_cell.length_a   1.000
_cell.length_b   1.000
_cell.length_c   1.000
_cell.angle_alpha   90.00
_cell.angle_beta   90.00
_cell.angle_gamma   90.00
#
_symmetry.space_group_name_H-M   'P 1'
#
loop_
_entity.id
_entity.type
_entity.pdbx_description
1 polymer ?
#
loop_
_entity_poly.entity_id
_entity_poly.type
_entity_poly.pdbx_seq_one_letter_code
_entity_poly.pdbx_strand_id
1 'polypeptide(L)'
;MLTCTIAGYSQYVWNIEAEKKNEIHRRDSTTWDQKLFEIDLNNFREQNIPGGVFPVPRYNPTGEKSFIGLGYDGNFKGVMINNKRFLYNCFYATKNKFNASFIGDKQQDVFFTIAISTDFIDPKGFSHLRSSIYSRNHPNYLAKGYYKTKNNTIDFNAFITGDRNAYAILNERIFNLAIGKMILIVPQQDGSLRSMQIEIPLLSIEKTKDYVEQILKENNEVINFYSCAKCI
;
A
#
# COMPACT_ATOMS: atom_id res chain seq x y z
N MET A 1 -22.09 -30.84 1.00
CA MET A 1 -21.72 -29.42 1.23
C MET A 1 -21.35 -29.29 2.70
N LEU A 2 -20.05 -29.26 3.01
CA LEU A 2 -19.55 -29.10 4.37
C LEU A 2 -19.37 -27.61 4.65
N THR A 3 -20.26 -27.03 5.44
CA THR A 3 -20.11 -25.69 6.02
C THR A 3 -19.11 -25.80 7.17
N CYS A 4 -17.88 -25.34 6.96
CA CYS A 4 -16.90 -25.16 8.02
C CYS A 4 -17.17 -23.81 8.70
N THR A 5 -17.75 -23.87 9.89
CA THR A 5 -18.04 -22.70 10.73
C THR A 5 -16.76 -22.30 11.46
N ILE A 6 -15.96 -21.41 10.86
CA ILE A 6 -14.88 -20.71 11.57
C ILE A 6 -15.52 -19.48 12.24
N ALA A 7 -15.18 -19.26 13.51
CA ALA A 7 -15.78 -18.24 14.37
C ALA A 7 -15.91 -16.85 13.72
N GLY A 8 -17.13 -16.30 13.79
CA GLY A 8 -17.38 -14.86 13.94
C GLY A 8 -17.75 -14.06 12.69
N TYR A 9 -17.52 -14.55 11.47
CA TYR A 9 -17.93 -13.81 10.26
C TYR A 9 -18.52 -14.77 9.24
N SER A 10 -19.79 -14.56 8.86
CA SER A 10 -20.29 -15.14 7.60
C SER A 10 -19.37 -14.64 6.48
N GLN A 11 -19.00 -15.54 5.57
CA GLN A 11 -18.06 -15.28 4.48
C GLN A 11 -18.70 -14.26 3.52
N TYR A 12 -18.55 -12.97 3.81
CA TYR A 12 -19.02 -11.91 2.94
C TYR A 12 -18.11 -11.85 1.71
N VAL A 13 -18.68 -12.14 0.54
CA VAL A 13 -17.96 -12.08 -0.74
C VAL A 13 -18.21 -10.70 -1.35
N TRP A 14 -17.16 -9.90 -1.49
CA TRP A 14 -17.20 -8.67 -2.27
C TRP A 14 -17.27 -9.03 -3.75
N ASN A 15 -18.44 -8.84 -4.36
CA ASN A 15 -18.69 -9.12 -5.77
C ASN A 15 -19.22 -7.87 -6.48
N ILE A 16 -19.43 -7.98 -7.80
CA ILE A 16 -19.88 -6.85 -8.61
C ILE A 16 -21.24 -6.27 -8.15
N GLU A 17 -22.12 -7.09 -7.59
CA GLU A 17 -23.41 -6.61 -7.08
C GLU A 17 -23.24 -5.80 -5.77
N ALA A 18 -22.35 -6.25 -4.88
CA ALA A 18 -21.96 -5.48 -3.70
C ALA A 18 -21.29 -4.15 -4.09
N GLU A 19 -20.44 -4.17 -5.12
CA GLU A 19 -19.78 -2.97 -5.63
C GLU A 19 -20.76 -1.97 -6.24
N LYS A 20 -21.69 -2.42 -7.09
CA LYS A 20 -22.78 -1.58 -7.63
C LYS A 20 -23.61 -0.96 -6.50
N LYS A 21 -23.96 -1.73 -5.46
CA LYS A 21 -24.67 -1.20 -4.30
C LYS A 21 -23.87 -0.12 -3.57
N ASN A 22 -22.57 -0.33 -3.39
CA ASN A 22 -21.69 0.65 -2.75
C ASN A 22 -21.58 1.94 -3.58
N GLU A 23 -21.56 1.82 -4.90
CA GLU A 23 -21.55 2.96 -5.82
C GLU A 23 -22.84 3.81 -5.72
N ILE A 24 -24.00 3.17 -5.55
CA ILE A 24 -25.26 3.90 -5.29
C ILE A 24 -25.14 4.76 -4.03
N HIS A 25 -24.61 4.22 -2.93
CA HIS A 25 -24.41 5.00 -1.69
C HIS A 25 -23.50 6.21 -1.93
N ARG A 26 -22.49 6.13 -2.81
CA ARG A 26 -21.61 7.28 -3.11
C ARG A 26 -22.37 8.47 -3.70
N ARG A 27 -23.44 8.24 -4.44
CA ARG A 27 -24.26 9.28 -5.07
C ARG A 27 -25.43 9.75 -4.20
N ASP A 28 -25.77 8.99 -3.16
CA ASP A 28 -26.84 9.31 -2.22
C ASP A 28 -26.29 10.14 -1.04
N SER A 29 -26.58 11.44 -1.05
CA SER A 29 -26.13 12.39 -0.03
C SER A 29 -26.63 12.09 1.38
N THR A 30 -27.69 11.30 1.55
CA THR A 30 -28.20 10.89 2.86
C THR A 30 -27.29 9.87 3.56
N THR A 31 -26.42 9.20 2.79
CA THR A 31 -25.48 8.21 3.30
C THR A 31 -24.12 8.81 3.67
N TRP A 32 -23.85 10.05 3.25
CA TRP A 32 -22.55 10.68 3.41
C TRP A 32 -22.16 10.92 4.86
N ASP A 33 -20.88 10.77 5.14
CA ASP A 33 -20.23 11.16 6.38
C ASP A 33 -19.75 12.61 6.25
N GLN A 34 -20.62 13.56 6.63
CA GLN A 34 -20.33 14.99 6.54
C GLN A 34 -19.08 15.39 7.33
N LYS A 35 -18.89 14.79 8.51
CA LYS A 35 -17.72 15.07 9.34
C LYS A 35 -16.43 14.64 8.64
N LEU A 36 -16.42 13.44 8.05
CA LEU A 36 -15.24 12.96 7.31
C LEU A 36 -14.97 13.81 6.07
N PHE A 37 -16.03 14.23 5.36
CA PHE A 37 -15.92 15.09 4.19
C PHE A 37 -15.33 16.48 4.54
N GLU A 38 -15.79 17.11 5.63
CA GLU A 38 -15.25 18.38 6.11
C GLU A 38 -13.78 18.27 6.51
N ILE A 39 -13.40 17.19 7.20
CA ILE A 39 -12.00 16.90 7.54
C ILE A 39 -11.15 16.81 6.28
N ASP A 40 -11.63 16.08 5.26
CA ASP A 40 -10.90 15.95 4.00
C ASP A 40 -10.76 17.28 3.26
N LEU A 41 -11.83 18.10 3.21
CA LEU A 41 -11.79 19.44 2.62
C LEU A 41 -10.75 20.34 3.29
N ASN A 42 -10.71 20.35 4.62
CA ASN A 42 -9.76 21.18 5.37
C ASN A 42 -8.32 20.68 5.16
N ASN A 43 -8.09 19.37 5.22
CA ASN A 43 -6.77 18.78 4.97
C ASN A 43 -6.23 19.13 3.57
N PHE A 44 -7.08 19.07 2.53
CA PHE A 44 -6.67 19.44 1.17
C PHE A 44 -6.30 20.91 1.04
N ARG A 45 -7.08 21.80 1.67
CA ARG A 45 -6.80 23.24 1.70
C ARG A 45 -5.52 23.57 2.44
N GLU A 46 -5.34 23.05 3.65
CA GLU A 46 -4.17 23.33 4.50
C GLU A 46 -2.87 22.79 3.90
N GLN A 47 -2.93 21.62 3.24
CA GLN A 47 -1.75 21.02 2.63
C GLN A 47 -1.50 21.50 1.18
N ASN A 48 -2.30 22.44 0.68
CA ASN A 48 -2.27 22.91 -0.71
C ASN A 48 -2.19 21.74 -1.72
N ILE A 49 -2.92 20.65 -1.46
CA ILE A 49 -2.90 19.49 -2.35
C ILE A 49 -3.73 19.83 -3.59
N PRO A 50 -3.14 19.83 -4.81
CA PRO A 50 -3.93 20.02 -6.02
C PRO A 50 -4.90 18.85 -6.19
N GLY A 51 -6.18 19.15 -6.41
CA GLY A 51 -7.21 18.14 -6.64
C GLY A 51 -8.58 18.52 -6.06
N GLY A 52 -9.50 17.55 -6.09
CA GLY A 52 -10.83 17.66 -5.49
C GLY A 52 -11.08 16.58 -4.44
N VAL A 53 -11.99 16.86 -3.52
CA VAL A 53 -12.43 15.93 -2.49
C VAL A 53 -13.82 15.41 -2.86
N PHE A 54 -13.98 14.08 -2.89
CA PHE A 54 -15.29 13.46 -3.04
C PHE A 54 -15.93 13.26 -1.67
N PRO A 55 -17.24 13.51 -1.51
CA PRO A 55 -17.95 13.05 -0.33
C PRO A 55 -17.94 11.53 -0.27
N VAL A 56 -17.94 10.99 0.94
CA VAL A 56 -17.87 9.53 1.16
C VAL A 56 -19.04 9.06 2.03
N PRO A 57 -19.66 7.91 1.69
CA PRO A 57 -20.67 7.33 2.54
C PRO A 57 -20.05 6.88 3.88
N ARG A 58 -20.87 6.82 4.93
CA ARG A 58 -20.52 6.11 6.16
C ARG A 58 -20.13 4.66 5.81
N TYR A 59 -19.17 4.08 6.53
CA TYR A 59 -18.74 2.69 6.26
C TYR A 59 -19.80 1.62 6.59
N ASN A 60 -20.73 1.92 7.50
CA ASN A 60 -21.76 0.96 7.93
C ASN A 60 -22.65 0.46 6.77
N PRO A 61 -23.14 1.31 5.84
CA PRO A 61 -23.81 0.89 4.62
C PRO A 61 -23.06 -0.16 3.78
N THR A 62 -21.73 -0.10 3.75
CA THR A 62 -20.88 -1.07 3.05
C THR A 62 -20.72 -2.35 3.85
N GLY A 63 -20.57 -2.22 5.18
CA GLY A 63 -20.58 -3.33 6.12
C GLY A 63 -20.50 -2.81 7.55
N GLU A 64 -21.45 -3.21 8.38
CA GLU A 64 -21.51 -2.74 9.77
C GLU A 64 -20.22 -3.06 10.52
N LYS A 65 -19.59 -2.02 11.10
CA LYS A 65 -18.31 -2.08 11.83
C LYS A 65 -17.20 -2.81 11.07
N SER A 66 -17.22 -2.70 9.73
CA SER A 66 -16.29 -3.42 8.87
C SER A 66 -14.98 -2.68 8.63
N PHE A 67 -14.93 -1.37 8.84
CA PHE A 67 -13.67 -0.63 8.81
C PHE A 67 -13.04 -0.64 10.20
N ILE A 68 -11.89 -1.29 10.33
CA ILE A 68 -11.15 -1.44 11.60
C ILE A 68 -9.90 -0.56 11.63
N GLY A 69 -9.26 -0.35 10.47
CA GLY A 69 -8.07 0.47 10.36
C GLY A 69 -7.22 0.08 9.16
N LEU A 70 -6.29 0.97 8.83
CA LEU A 70 -5.29 0.79 7.80
C LEU A 70 -4.04 1.56 8.23
N GLY A 71 -2.89 1.21 7.67
CA GLY A 71 -1.65 1.84 8.04
C GLY A 71 -0.50 1.46 7.13
N TYR A 72 0.66 2.00 7.45
CA TYR A 72 1.91 1.62 6.83
C TYR A 72 3.04 1.69 7.85
N ASP A 73 4.07 0.89 7.65
CA ASP A 73 5.31 0.90 8.43
C ASP A 73 6.49 0.65 7.48
N GLY A 74 7.73 0.86 7.93
CA GLY A 74 8.92 0.60 7.12
C GLY A 74 10.17 1.20 7.70
N ASN A 75 11.15 1.45 6.83
CA ASN A 75 12.36 2.18 7.18
C ASN A 75 12.44 3.48 6.39
N PHE A 76 12.08 4.58 7.07
CA PHE A 76 12.02 5.93 6.50
C PHE A 76 13.33 6.70 6.65
N LYS A 77 14.25 6.24 7.49
CA LYS A 77 15.55 6.90 7.75
C LYS A 77 16.66 6.35 6.86
N GLY A 78 16.43 5.20 6.25
CA GLY A 78 17.41 4.47 5.45
C GLY A 78 18.10 3.41 6.27
N VAL A 79 18.16 2.19 5.74
CA VAL A 79 18.99 1.08 6.27
C VAL A 79 20.16 0.83 5.33
N MET A 80 21.35 0.62 5.89
CA MET A 80 22.53 0.22 5.13
C MET A 80 22.57 -1.31 5.03
N ILE A 81 22.54 -1.83 3.80
CA ILE A 81 22.61 -3.27 3.49
C ILE A 81 23.58 -3.43 2.32
N ASN A 82 24.62 -4.26 2.50
CA ASN A 82 25.61 -4.55 1.46
C ASN A 82 26.17 -3.28 0.77
N ASN A 83 26.54 -2.28 1.58
CA ASN A 83 27.04 -0.96 1.16
C ASN A 83 26.07 -0.10 0.33
N LYS A 84 24.80 -0.48 0.25
CA LYS A 84 23.72 0.33 -0.33
C LYS A 84 22.75 0.77 0.73
N ARG A 85 22.15 1.94 0.52
CA ARG A 85 21.12 2.46 1.40
C ARG A 85 19.76 2.16 0.80
N PHE A 86 18.87 1.58 1.61
CA PHE A 86 17.51 1.28 1.22
C PHE A 86 16.49 2.02 2.07
N LEU A 87 15.45 2.50 1.42
CA LEU A 87 14.19 2.89 2.05
C LEU A 87 13.14 1.85 1.69
N TYR A 88 12.20 1.59 2.58
CA TYR A 88 11.07 0.73 2.25
C TYR A 88 9.82 1.09 3.04
N ASN A 89 8.67 0.73 2.49
CA ASN A 89 7.37 0.92 3.13
C ASN A 89 6.44 -0.25 2.80
N CYS A 90 5.76 -0.75 3.82
CA CYS A 90 4.81 -1.85 3.79
C CYS A 90 3.42 -1.29 4.15
N PHE A 91 2.45 -1.45 3.25
CA PHE A 91 1.09 -0.95 3.40
C PHE A 91 0.14 -2.09 3.74
N TYR A 92 -0.75 -1.84 4.71
CA TYR A 92 -1.64 -2.86 5.21
C TYR A 92 -3.05 -2.36 5.53
N ALA A 93 -4.00 -3.29 5.48
CA ALA A 93 -5.33 -3.14 6.05
C ALA A 93 -5.47 -4.07 7.26
N THR A 94 -6.09 -3.58 8.34
CA THR A 94 -6.37 -4.42 9.51
C THR A 94 -7.44 -5.47 9.17
N LYS A 95 -7.34 -6.65 9.78
CA LYS A 95 -8.29 -7.75 9.65
C LYS A 95 -9.72 -7.25 9.83
N ASN A 96 -10.58 -7.60 8.89
CA ASN A 96 -11.98 -7.23 8.87
C ASN A 96 -12.81 -8.24 8.07
N LYS A 97 -14.12 -7.99 7.97
CA LYS A 97 -15.09 -8.88 7.31
C LYS A 97 -14.75 -9.23 5.85
N PHE A 98 -14.03 -8.36 5.14
CA PHE A 98 -13.73 -8.53 3.71
C PHE A 98 -12.39 -9.21 3.45
N ASN A 99 -11.42 -9.13 4.37
CA ASN A 99 -10.09 -9.73 4.18
C ASN A 99 -9.81 -10.95 5.09
N ALA A 100 -10.65 -11.22 6.10
CA ALA A 100 -10.37 -12.24 7.11
C ALA A 100 -10.13 -13.65 6.53
N SER A 101 -10.84 -14.04 5.48
CA SER A 101 -10.66 -15.35 4.83
C SER A 101 -9.33 -15.47 4.08
N PHE A 102 -8.70 -14.35 3.70
CA PHE A 102 -7.47 -14.32 2.92
C PHE A 102 -6.21 -14.27 3.79
N ILE A 103 -6.34 -13.81 5.04
CA ILE A 103 -5.20 -13.61 5.94
C ILE A 103 -5.17 -14.55 7.14
N GLY A 104 -6.11 -15.49 7.22
CA GLY A 104 -6.14 -16.53 8.25
C GLY A 104 -6.13 -15.96 9.67
N ASP A 105 -5.14 -16.33 10.48
CA ASP A 105 -4.93 -15.89 11.86
C ASP A 105 -4.28 -14.51 11.99
N LYS A 106 -3.76 -13.94 10.89
CA LYS A 106 -3.03 -12.66 10.91
C LYS A 106 -3.95 -11.47 11.14
N GLN A 107 -3.42 -10.45 11.81
CA GLN A 107 -4.17 -9.23 12.14
C GLN A 107 -4.08 -8.16 11.06
N GLN A 108 -3.09 -8.23 10.17
CA GLN A 108 -2.90 -7.28 9.09
C GLN A 108 -2.73 -8.00 7.76
N ASP A 109 -3.27 -7.39 6.73
CA ASP A 109 -3.16 -7.78 5.35
C ASP A 109 -2.18 -6.85 4.65
N VAL A 110 -0.90 -7.23 4.61
CA VAL A 110 0.08 -6.48 3.83
C VAL A 110 -0.19 -6.75 2.35
N PHE A 111 -0.67 -5.72 1.66
CA PHE A 111 -1.08 -5.81 0.25
C PHE A 111 -0.03 -5.25 -0.70
N PHE A 112 0.84 -4.36 -0.23
CA PHE A 112 1.88 -3.74 -1.05
C PHE A 112 3.11 -3.38 -0.22
N THR A 113 4.28 -3.72 -0.75
CA THR A 113 5.58 -3.30 -0.22
C THR A 113 6.39 -2.68 -1.34
N ILE A 114 7.05 -1.55 -1.07
CA ILE A 114 8.01 -0.95 -1.99
C ILE A 114 9.33 -0.77 -1.27
N ALA A 115 10.43 -1.16 -1.91
CA ALA A 115 11.79 -0.94 -1.43
C ALA A 115 12.61 -0.27 -2.53
N ILE A 116 13.44 0.70 -2.16
CA ILE A 116 14.18 1.52 -3.12
C ILE A 116 15.61 1.72 -2.64
N SER A 117 16.61 1.48 -3.50
CA SER A 117 17.97 1.95 -3.23
C SER A 117 18.06 3.45 -3.47
N THR A 118 18.69 4.19 -2.55
CA THR A 118 18.73 5.65 -2.63
C THR A 118 20.10 6.21 -2.25
N ASP A 119 20.47 7.33 -2.89
CA ASP A 119 21.60 8.18 -2.54
C ASP A 119 21.20 9.46 -1.80
N PHE A 120 19.90 9.64 -1.53
CA PHE A 120 19.35 10.84 -0.92
C PHE A 120 18.49 10.51 0.30
N ILE A 121 18.82 11.18 1.41
CA ILE A 121 18.03 11.21 2.65
C ILE A 121 18.06 12.65 3.17
N ASP A 122 16.90 13.18 3.52
CA ASP A 122 16.74 14.41 4.27
C ASP A 122 16.33 14.05 5.71
N PRO A 123 17.28 13.94 6.65
CA PRO A 123 17.00 13.47 8.00
C PRO A 123 16.23 14.49 8.86
N LYS A 124 16.12 15.75 8.41
CA LYS A 124 15.46 16.82 9.16
C LYS A 124 14.04 17.04 8.65
N GLY A 125 13.90 17.27 7.34
CA GLY A 125 12.62 17.60 6.71
C GLY A 125 11.85 16.37 6.21
N PHE A 126 12.49 15.20 6.13
CA PHE A 126 11.91 13.98 5.54
C PHE A 126 11.38 14.20 4.11
N SER A 127 11.93 15.17 3.39
CA SER A 127 11.49 15.52 2.03
C SER A 127 11.81 14.45 0.99
N HIS A 128 12.65 13.46 1.34
CA HIS A 128 13.03 12.32 0.50
C HIS A 128 11.95 11.27 0.33
N LEU A 129 10.86 11.30 1.12
CA LEU A 129 9.73 10.41 0.92
C LEU A 129 8.41 11.02 1.41
N ARG A 130 7.31 10.52 0.87
CA ARG A 130 5.97 10.74 1.42
C ARG A 130 5.17 9.47 1.22
N SER A 131 4.43 9.06 2.25
CA SER A 131 3.52 7.93 2.18
C SER A 131 2.15 8.33 2.69
N SER A 132 1.10 7.81 2.08
CA SER A 132 -0.27 8.01 2.49
C SER A 132 -1.11 6.80 2.11
N ILE A 133 -2.14 6.52 2.89
CA ILE A 133 -3.04 5.40 2.67
C ILE A 133 -4.48 5.83 2.97
N TYR A 134 -5.42 5.42 2.13
CA TYR A 134 -6.80 5.91 2.14
C TYR A 134 -7.82 4.77 2.01
N SER A 135 -8.92 4.90 2.75
CA SER A 135 -10.10 4.03 2.71
C SER A 135 -11.36 4.74 2.20
N ARG A 136 -11.21 5.87 1.49
CA ARG A 136 -12.35 6.60 0.90
C ARG A 136 -13.14 5.78 -0.14
N ASN A 137 -12.64 4.58 -0.46
CA ASN A 137 -13.32 3.55 -1.25
C ASN A 137 -13.53 2.20 -0.53
N HIS A 138 -13.58 2.15 0.81
CA HIS A 138 -13.71 0.90 1.59
C HIS A 138 -14.77 -0.04 0.99
N PRO A 139 -14.47 -1.35 0.84
CA PRO A 139 -13.26 -2.07 1.27
C PRO A 139 -12.07 -2.00 0.30
N ASN A 140 -12.10 -1.11 -0.69
CA ASN A 140 -10.93 -0.81 -1.52
C ASN A 140 -10.00 0.16 -0.79
N TYR A 141 -8.69 -0.10 -0.84
CA TYR A 141 -7.67 0.70 -0.18
C TYR A 141 -6.64 1.19 -1.19
N LEU A 142 -6.23 2.45 -1.05
CA LEU A 142 -5.22 3.09 -1.90
C LEU A 142 -4.04 3.55 -1.05
N ALA A 143 -2.87 3.00 -1.31
CA ALA A 143 -1.58 3.53 -0.92
C ALA A 143 -1.06 4.45 -2.02
N LYS A 144 -0.49 5.60 -1.64
CA LYS A 144 0.20 6.48 -2.60
C LYS A 144 1.35 7.21 -1.93
N GLY A 145 2.28 7.68 -2.73
CA GLY A 145 3.42 8.40 -2.21
C GLY A 145 4.51 8.60 -3.24
N TYR A 146 5.67 9.03 -2.75
CA TYR A 146 6.86 9.15 -3.56
C TYR A 146 8.11 8.86 -2.75
N TYR A 147 9.19 8.58 -3.47
CA TYR A 147 10.56 8.61 -2.98
C TYR A 147 11.42 9.49 -3.89
N LYS A 148 12.35 10.24 -3.31
CA LYS A 148 13.33 11.02 -4.07
C LYS A 148 14.71 10.38 -3.94
N THR A 149 15.39 10.31 -5.08
CA THR A 149 16.85 10.23 -5.13
C THR A 149 17.41 11.63 -5.36
N LYS A 150 18.74 11.78 -5.52
CA LYS A 150 19.30 13.08 -5.90
C LYS A 150 18.76 13.60 -7.24
N ASN A 151 18.47 12.69 -8.17
CA ASN A 151 18.20 13.03 -9.57
C ASN A 151 16.83 12.54 -10.09
N ASN A 152 16.03 11.85 -9.27
CA ASN A 152 14.78 11.26 -9.71
C ASN A 152 13.72 11.27 -8.61
N THR A 153 12.45 11.24 -9.01
CA THR A 153 11.31 10.98 -8.13
C THR A 153 10.61 9.71 -8.61
N ILE A 154 10.39 8.79 -7.67
CA ILE A 154 9.64 7.56 -7.88
C ILE A 154 8.28 7.75 -7.21
N ASP A 155 7.28 8.12 -8.00
CA ASP A 155 5.89 8.24 -7.58
C ASP A 155 5.23 6.86 -7.65
N PHE A 156 4.40 6.55 -6.66
CA PHE A 156 3.64 5.31 -6.63
C PHE A 156 2.19 5.52 -6.24
N ASN A 157 1.32 4.71 -6.84
CA ASN A 157 -0.04 4.46 -6.39
C ASN A 157 -0.23 2.95 -6.39
N ALA A 158 -0.62 2.36 -5.27
CA ALA A 158 -0.92 0.95 -5.17
C ALA A 158 -2.25 0.76 -4.50
N PHE A 159 -3.06 -0.16 -4.99
CA PHE A 159 -4.39 -0.39 -4.45
C PHE A 159 -4.71 -1.87 -4.38
N ILE A 160 -5.60 -2.19 -3.45
CA ILE A 160 -6.25 -3.48 -3.36
C ILE A 160 -7.76 -3.25 -3.28
N THR A 161 -8.51 -4.05 -4.03
CA THR A 161 -9.96 -4.01 -4.06
C THR A 161 -10.57 -5.07 -3.14
N GLY A 162 -11.85 -4.92 -2.82
CA GLY A 162 -12.58 -5.85 -1.94
C GLY A 162 -12.62 -7.28 -2.49
N ASP A 163 -12.59 -7.45 -3.81
CA ASP A 163 -12.49 -8.73 -4.52
C ASP A 163 -11.05 -9.26 -4.60
N ARG A 164 -10.10 -8.55 -3.96
CA ARG A 164 -8.70 -8.93 -3.75
C ARG A 164 -7.78 -8.78 -4.96
N ASN A 165 -8.25 -8.16 -6.04
CA ASN A 165 -7.36 -7.72 -7.10
C ASN A 165 -6.47 -6.57 -6.58
N ALA A 166 -5.17 -6.64 -6.87
CA ALA A 166 -4.20 -5.70 -6.35
C ALA A 166 -3.18 -5.29 -7.41
N TYR A 167 -2.96 -3.98 -7.53
CA TYR A 167 -2.10 -3.40 -8.54
C TYR A 167 -1.27 -2.25 -7.98
N ALA A 168 -0.15 -1.99 -8.63
CA ALA A 168 0.69 -0.84 -8.38
C ALA A 168 0.95 -0.10 -9.70
N ILE A 169 1.06 1.21 -9.64
CA ILE A 169 1.50 2.10 -10.72
C ILE A 169 2.69 2.87 -10.17
N LEU A 170 3.88 2.64 -10.70
CA LEU A 170 5.10 3.36 -10.34
C LEU A 170 5.64 4.06 -11.58
N ASN A 171 5.79 5.39 -11.53
CA ASN A 171 6.16 6.23 -12.68
C ASN A 171 5.47 5.77 -13.97
N GLU A 172 4.13 5.67 -13.93
CA GLU A 172 3.25 5.28 -15.05
C GLU A 172 3.31 3.79 -15.47
N ARG A 173 4.21 2.98 -14.92
CA ARG A 173 4.25 1.53 -15.18
C ARG A 173 3.32 0.77 -14.25
N ILE A 174 2.45 -0.07 -14.81
CA ILE A 174 1.54 -0.95 -14.07
C ILE A 174 2.24 -2.25 -13.66
N PHE A 175 1.97 -2.69 -12.43
CA PHE A 175 2.43 -3.93 -11.81
C PHE A 175 1.23 -4.70 -11.27
N ASN A 176 1.15 -5.99 -11.58
CA ASN A 176 0.17 -6.89 -11.00
C ASN A 176 0.74 -7.48 -9.69
N LEU A 177 0.16 -7.13 -8.56
CA LEU A 177 0.68 -7.54 -7.24
C LEU A 177 0.40 -9.00 -6.91
N ALA A 178 -0.36 -9.72 -7.75
CA ALA A 178 -0.46 -11.18 -7.69
C ALA A 178 0.85 -11.89 -8.07
N ILE A 179 1.74 -11.25 -8.83
CA ILE A 179 3.07 -11.78 -9.19
C ILE A 179 4.04 -11.66 -8.01
N GLY A 180 3.91 -10.59 -7.23
CA GLY A 180 4.76 -10.29 -6.09
C GLY A 180 4.34 -8.98 -5.46
N LYS A 181 4.09 -9.01 -4.16
CA LYS A 181 3.60 -7.86 -3.38
C LYS A 181 4.68 -6.84 -3.08
N MET A 182 5.96 -7.23 -3.20
CA MET A 182 7.08 -6.32 -3.07
C MET A 182 7.58 -5.90 -4.44
N ILE A 183 7.80 -4.60 -4.61
CA ILE A 183 8.50 -4.04 -5.76
C ILE A 183 9.80 -3.42 -5.27
N LEU A 184 10.93 -4.00 -5.67
CA LEU A 184 12.25 -3.42 -5.49
C LEU A 184 12.57 -2.51 -6.68
N ILE A 185 12.88 -1.24 -6.41
CA ILE A 185 13.31 -0.26 -7.40
C ILE A 185 14.79 0.07 -7.19
N VAL A 186 15.55 0.05 -8.27
CA VAL A 186 16.98 0.38 -8.26
C VAL A 186 17.23 1.47 -9.30
N PRO A 187 17.26 2.74 -8.87
CA PRO A 187 17.60 3.87 -9.72
C PRO A 187 19.02 3.73 -10.31
N GLN A 188 19.18 4.18 -11.55
CA GLN A 188 20.46 4.16 -12.27
C GLN A 188 21.03 5.58 -12.38
N GLN A 189 22.34 5.68 -12.56
CA GLN A 189 23.04 6.96 -12.72
C GLN A 189 22.55 7.79 -13.92
N ASP A 190 22.05 7.14 -14.97
CA ASP A 190 21.50 7.79 -16.16
C ASP A 190 20.04 8.23 -15.99
N GLY A 191 19.48 8.08 -14.79
CA GLY A 191 18.09 8.44 -14.47
C GLY A 191 17.08 7.33 -14.77
N SER A 192 17.47 6.25 -15.46
CA SER A 192 16.59 5.11 -15.67
C SER A 192 16.30 4.34 -14.37
N LEU A 193 15.22 3.57 -14.35
CA LEU A 193 14.79 2.77 -13.21
C LEU A 193 14.77 1.29 -13.58
N ARG A 194 15.43 0.45 -12.78
CA ARG A 194 15.23 -1.00 -12.81
C ARG A 194 14.24 -1.40 -11.73
N SER A 195 13.40 -2.40 -12.01
CA SER A 195 12.42 -2.94 -11.05
C SER A 195 12.43 -4.46 -11.02
N MET A 196 12.16 -5.03 -9.83
CA MET A 196 11.98 -6.47 -9.61
C MET A 196 10.75 -6.68 -8.72
N GLN A 197 9.81 -7.54 -9.13
CA GLN A 197 8.72 -7.99 -8.26
C GLN A 197 9.18 -9.21 -7.47
N ILE A 198 8.93 -9.19 -6.17
CA ILE A 198 9.33 -10.22 -5.22
C ILE A 198 8.09 -10.69 -4.48
N GLU A 199 7.91 -12.00 -4.41
CA GLU A 199 6.85 -12.62 -3.61
C GLU A 199 7.20 -12.49 -2.12
N ILE A 200 6.25 -12.00 -1.33
CA ILE A 200 6.35 -11.98 0.14
C ILE A 200 5.28 -12.93 0.69
N PRO A 201 5.63 -13.87 1.58
CA PRO A 201 4.66 -14.74 2.20
C PRO A 201 3.68 -13.96 3.08
N LEU A 202 2.58 -14.59 3.48
CA LEU A 202 1.63 -13.96 4.40
C LEU A 202 2.24 -13.80 5.80
N LEU A 203 2.65 -12.57 6.13
CA LEU A 203 3.34 -12.20 7.37
C LEU A 203 2.60 -11.10 8.14
N SER A 204 2.91 -10.95 9.43
CA SER A 204 2.53 -9.73 10.16
C SER A 204 3.35 -8.55 9.64
N ILE A 205 2.94 -7.32 9.97
CA ILE A 205 3.69 -6.13 9.55
C ILE A 205 5.14 -6.15 10.06
N GLU A 206 5.37 -6.56 11.30
CA GLU A 206 6.72 -6.63 11.89
C GLU A 206 7.58 -7.66 11.15
N LYS A 207 7.05 -8.88 10.97
CA LYS A 207 7.74 -9.95 10.23
C LYS A 207 7.99 -9.58 8.78
N THR A 208 7.13 -8.77 8.17
CA THR A 208 7.34 -8.29 6.79
C THR A 208 8.57 -7.39 6.71
N LYS A 209 8.80 -6.52 7.69
CA LYS A 209 9.98 -5.63 7.72
C LYS A 209 11.27 -6.44 7.83
N ASP A 210 11.29 -7.39 8.76
CA ASP A 210 12.41 -8.30 8.94
C ASP A 210 12.69 -9.09 7.65
N TYR A 211 11.64 -9.57 6.99
CA TYR A 211 11.75 -10.30 5.73
C TYR A 211 12.29 -9.45 4.57
N VAL A 212 11.88 -8.17 4.48
CA VAL A 212 12.40 -7.23 3.46
C VAL A 212 13.90 -7.04 3.65
N GLU A 213 14.35 -6.76 4.88
CA GLU A 213 15.78 -6.56 5.16
C GLU A 213 16.58 -7.85 4.94
N GLN A 214 16.02 -9.01 5.33
CA GLN A 214 16.63 -10.31 5.10
C GLN A 214 16.82 -10.60 3.60
N ILE A 215 15.78 -10.43 2.78
CA ILE A 215 15.88 -10.65 1.34
C ILE A 215 16.92 -9.72 0.72
N LEU A 216 16.91 -8.43 1.06
CA LEU A 216 17.88 -7.47 0.54
C LEU A 216 19.31 -7.84 0.94
N LYS A 217 19.50 -8.50 2.09
CA LYS A 217 20.81 -8.84 2.63
C LYS A 217 21.35 -10.18 2.13
N GLU A 218 20.48 -11.19 2.00
CA GLU A 218 20.88 -12.60 1.90
C GLU A 218 20.48 -13.28 0.59
N ASN A 219 19.50 -12.76 -0.15
CA ASN A 219 19.04 -13.39 -1.38
C ASN A 219 19.97 -13.02 -2.56
N ASN A 220 20.75 -13.98 -3.05
CA ASN A 220 21.72 -13.77 -4.14
C ASN A 220 21.12 -13.17 -5.42
N GLU A 221 19.89 -13.56 -5.81
CA GLU A 221 19.24 -13.01 -7.00
C GLU A 221 18.94 -11.53 -6.81
N VAL A 222 18.41 -11.15 -5.66
CA VAL A 222 18.11 -9.76 -5.30
C VAL A 222 19.39 -8.94 -5.16
N ILE A 223 20.42 -9.50 -4.52
CA ILE A 223 21.73 -8.86 -4.38
C ILE A 223 22.34 -8.59 -5.76
N ASN A 224 22.37 -9.59 -6.64
CA ASN A 224 22.86 -9.44 -8.00
C ASN A 224 22.04 -8.42 -8.78
N PHE A 225 20.72 -8.38 -8.56
CA PHE A 225 19.85 -7.41 -9.21
C PHE A 225 20.24 -5.97 -8.88
N TYR A 226 20.47 -5.64 -7.60
CA TYR A 226 20.80 -4.27 -7.20
C TYR A 226 22.29 -3.91 -7.27
N SER A 227 23.20 -4.87 -7.40
CA SER A 227 24.66 -4.64 -7.35
C SER A 227 25.29 -4.20 -8.67
N CYS A 228 24.50 -3.67 -9.62
CA CYS A 228 25.03 -3.32 -10.93
C CYS A 228 25.95 -2.08 -10.89
N ALA A 229 26.92 -1.99 -11.81
CA ALA A 229 27.91 -0.91 -11.83
C ALA A 229 27.30 0.51 -12.01
N LYS A 230 26.13 0.60 -12.64
CA LYS A 230 25.41 1.86 -12.86
C LYS A 230 24.31 2.12 -11.82
N CYS A 231 24.14 1.21 -10.84
CA CYS A 231 23.09 1.28 -9.84
C CYS A 231 23.49 2.26 -8.73
N ILE A 232 22.57 3.16 -8.39
CA ILE A 232 22.65 4.01 -7.20
C ILE A 232 22.48 3.15 -5.95
#